data_AF-A0A0K8RDR8-F1
#
_entry.id   AF-A0A0K8RDR8-F1
#
_cell.length_a   1.000
_cell.length_b   1.000
_cell.length_c   1.000
_cell.angle_alpha   90.00
_cell.angle_beta   90.00
_cell.angle_gamma   90.00
#
_symmetry.space_group_name_H-M   'P 1'
#
loop_
_entity.id
_entity.type
_entity.pdbx_description
1 polymer ?
#
loop_
_entity_poly.entity_id
_entity_poly.type
_entity_poly.pdbx_seq_one_letter_code
_entity_poly.pdbx_strand_id
1 'polypeptide(L)'
;MWRHVFPYMKQYFLVACVFVACTALAPLLWHLWIYSSSANANFYFGITLAFNTGQIFLITDLLFAHVKRRFYPENGDPKEIEARNLRLELH
;
A
#
# COMPACT_ATOMS: atom_id res chain seq x y z
N MET A 1 4.13 -13.68 13.26
CA MET A 1 2.86 -14.08 12.61
C MET A 1 2.49 -13.30 11.35
N TRP A 2 3.21 -12.22 10.97
CA TRP A 2 2.92 -11.43 9.75
C TRP A 2 4.05 -11.42 8.71
N ARG A 3 5.22 -12.01 9.01
CA ARG A 3 6.41 -11.97 8.15
C ARG A 3 6.22 -12.63 6.77
N HIS A 4 5.23 -13.50 6.62
CA HIS A 4 4.97 -14.28 5.39
C HIS A 4 4.15 -13.51 4.33
N VAL A 5 3.47 -12.43 4.72
CA VAL A 5 2.59 -11.65 3.80
C VAL A 5 3.35 -10.48 3.17
N PHE A 6 4.31 -9.93 3.91
CA PHE A 6 5.18 -8.83 3.46
C PHE A 6 5.91 -9.02 2.12
N PRO A 7 6.43 -10.20 1.72
CA PRO A 7 7.15 -10.32 0.45
C PRO A 7 6.24 -10.22 -0.80
N TYR A 8 4.92 -10.27 -0.64
CA TYR A 8 3.95 -10.14 -1.74
C TYR A 8 3.33 -8.75 -1.86
N MET A 9 3.44 -7.90 -0.83
CA MET A 9 2.97 -6.52 -0.89
C MET A 9 4.07 -5.70 -1.60
N LYS A 10 3.79 -5.15 -2.79
CA LYS A 10 4.77 -4.28 -3.50
C LYS A 10 4.55 -2.81 -3.18
N GLN A 11 3.34 -2.41 -2.81
CA GLN A 11 2.99 -1.00 -2.58
C GLN A 11 3.04 -0.58 -1.10
N TYR A 12 3.36 -1.47 -0.15
CA TYR A 12 3.36 -1.13 1.28
C TYR A 12 4.31 0.03 1.63
N PHE A 13 5.44 0.16 0.94
CA PHE A 13 6.37 1.26 1.15
C PHE A 13 5.75 2.61 0.75
N LEU A 14 5.08 2.64 -0.40
CA LEU A 14 4.38 3.84 -0.89
C LEU A 14 3.24 4.21 0.06
N VAL A 15 2.43 3.24 0.46
CA VAL A 15 1.34 3.45 1.43
C VAL A 15 1.90 3.94 2.77
N ALA A 16 2.95 3.32 3.30
CA ALA A 16 3.58 3.74 4.56
C ALA A 16 4.09 5.19 4.48
N CYS A 17 4.75 5.57 3.38
CA CYS A 17 5.18 6.96 3.16
C CYS A 17 4.00 7.94 3.13
N VAL A 18 2.90 7.58 2.46
CA VAL A 18 1.67 8.40 2.42
C VAL A 18 1.08 8.56 3.83
N PHE A 19 1.02 7.49 4.61
CA PHE A 19 0.52 7.54 5.98
C PHE A 19 1.41 8.40 6.88
N VAL A 20 2.73 8.22 6.85
CA VAL A 20 3.68 9.03 7.62
C VAL A 20 3.57 10.51 7.24
N ALA A 21 3.49 10.80 5.93
CA ALA A 21 3.29 12.15 5.45
C ALA A 21 1.95 12.74 5.96
N CYS A 22 0.85 11.99 5.86
CA CYS A 22 -0.46 12.44 6.35
C CYS A 22 -0.45 12.70 7.86
N THR A 23 0.17 11.84 8.67
CA THR A 23 0.25 12.02 10.14
C THR A 23 1.11 13.22 10.53
N ALA A 24 2.16 13.55 9.78
CA ALA A 24 2.96 14.75 10.01
C ALA A 24 2.27 16.03 9.51
N LEU A 25 1.63 15.98 8.33
CA LEU A 25 0.98 17.12 7.68
C LEU A 25 -0.36 17.49 8.32
N ALA A 26 -1.10 16.53 8.90
CA ALA A 26 -2.38 16.79 9.55
C ALA A 26 -2.30 17.81 10.70
N PRO A 27 -1.42 17.66 11.72
CA PRO A 27 -1.30 18.64 12.79
C PRO A 27 -0.71 19.98 12.30
N LEU A 28 0.20 19.95 11.31
CA LEU A 28 0.77 21.14 10.70
C LEU A 28 -0.30 22.00 10.03
N LEU A 29 -1.18 21.37 9.24
CA LEU A 29 -2.18 22.10 8.48
C LEU A 29 -3.40 22.47 9.32
N TRP A 30 -3.72 21.71 10.36
CA TRP A 30 -4.66 22.15 11.39
C TRP A 30 -4.16 23.39 12.12
N HIS A 31 -2.88 23.40 12.54
CA HIS A 31 -2.27 24.54 13.22
C HIS A 31 -2.17 25.77 12.30
N LEU A 32 -1.78 25.60 11.04
CA LEU A 32 -1.75 26.71 10.07
C LEU A 32 -3.14 27.26 9.77
N TRP A 33 -4.18 26.42 9.77
CA TRP A 33 -5.54 26.84 9.52
C TRP A 33 -6.08 27.70 10.67
N ILE A 34 -5.89 27.26 11.91
CA ILE A 34 -6.39 27.96 13.09
C ILE A 34 -5.55 29.18 13.45
N TYR A 35 -4.22 29.06 13.43
CA TYR A 35 -3.34 30.10 13.98
C TYR A 35 -2.75 31.04 12.93
N SER A 36 -2.47 30.55 11.72
CA SER A 36 -1.76 31.35 10.72
C SER A 36 -2.69 31.97 9.67
N SER A 37 -3.97 31.58 9.64
CA SER A 37 -4.95 31.95 8.60
C SER A 37 -4.47 31.78 7.15
N SER A 38 -3.34 31.10 6.95
CA SER A 38 -2.60 30.95 5.70
C SER A 38 -2.99 29.66 4.99
N ALA A 39 -3.34 28.63 5.75
CA ALA A 39 -3.99 27.44 5.22
C ALA A 39 -5.52 27.58 5.36
N ASN A 40 -6.25 27.34 4.28
CA ASN A 40 -7.71 27.20 4.28
C ASN A 40 -8.09 25.72 4.56
N ALA A 41 -9.32 25.47 5.03
CA ALA A 41 -9.88 24.13 5.25
C ALA A 41 -9.74 23.20 4.02
N ASN A 42 -9.69 23.76 2.81
CA ASN A 42 -9.42 23.02 1.57
C ASN A 42 -8.10 22.23 1.61
N PHE A 43 -7.06 22.75 2.27
CA PHE A 43 -5.80 22.02 2.39
C PHE A 43 -5.96 20.80 3.30
N TYR A 44 -6.64 20.97 4.45
CA TYR A 44 -6.92 19.86 5.37
C TYR A 44 -7.78 18.76 4.72
N PHE A 45 -8.73 19.16 3.87
CA PHE A 45 -9.50 18.24 3.02
C PHE A 45 -8.59 17.42 2.10
N GLY A 46 -7.57 18.03 1.50
CA GLY A 46 -6.57 17.35 0.67
C GLY A 46 -5.80 16.24 1.39
N ILE A 47 -5.35 16.46 2.64
CA ILE A 47 -4.70 15.39 3.44
C ILE A 47 -5.67 14.28 3.76
N THR A 48 -6.90 14.63 4.10
CA THR A 48 -7.92 13.64 4.41
C THR A 48 -8.20 12.76 3.19
N LEU A 49 -8.24 13.33 1.99
CA LEU A 49 -8.34 12.58 0.74
C LEU A 49 -7.13 11.67 0.52
N ALA A 50 -5.90 12.19 0.68
CA ALA A 50 -4.68 11.41 0.55
C ALA A 50 -4.62 10.22 1.53
N PHE A 51 -5.08 10.42 2.77
CA PHE A 51 -5.20 9.36 3.77
C PHE A 51 -6.20 8.28 3.35
N ASN A 52 -7.39 8.67 2.87
CA ASN A 52 -8.38 7.73 2.36
C ASN A 52 -7.88 6.97 1.13
N THR A 53 -7.19 7.64 0.20
CA THR A 53 -6.55 7.00 -0.94
C THR A 53 -5.50 5.99 -0.49
N GLY A 54 -4.67 6.33 0.50
CA GLY A 54 -3.71 5.41 1.12
C GLY A 54 -4.38 4.17 1.73
N GLN A 55 -5.53 4.34 2.39
CA GLN A 55 -6.33 3.23 2.93
C GLN A 55 -6.87 2.31 1.84
N ILE A 56 -7.40 2.86 0.74
CA ILE A 56 -7.89 2.07 -0.40
C ILE A 56 -6.75 1.22 -0.96
N PHE A 57 -5.58 1.82 -1.20
CA PHE A 57 -4.41 1.10 -1.68
C PHE A 57 -3.98 -0.03 -0.74
N LEU A 58 -4.01 0.21 0.58
CA LEU A 58 -3.69 -0.80 1.58
C LEU A 58 -4.65 -2.00 1.50
N ILE A 59 -5.95 -1.74 1.45
CA ILE A 59 -7.00 -2.77 1.38
C ILE A 59 -6.87 -3.56 0.08
N THR A 60 -6.68 -2.88 -1.06
CA THR A 60 -6.51 -3.54 -2.36
C THR A 60 -5.28 -4.45 -2.36
N ASP A 61 -4.14 -3.99 -1.83
CA ASP A 61 -2.91 -4.79 -1.77
C ASP A 61 -3.08 -6.00 -0.84
N LEU A 62 -3.74 -5.82 0.32
CA LEU A 62 -4.06 -6.91 1.25
C LEU A 62 -5.00 -7.95 0.61
N LEU A 63 -6.04 -7.49 -0.10
CA LEU A 63 -6.99 -8.36 -0.79
C LEU A 63 -6.29 -9.16 -1.88
N PHE A 64 -5.42 -8.51 -2.66
CA PHE A 64 -4.66 -9.16 -3.72
C PHE A 64 -3.70 -10.21 -3.16
N ALA A 65 -3.00 -9.91 -2.06
CA ALA A 65 -2.15 -10.87 -1.36
C ALA A 65 -2.95 -12.07 -0.82
N HIS A 66 -4.17 -11.82 -0.31
CA HIS A 66 -5.05 -12.87 0.19
C HIS A 66 -5.58 -13.78 -0.94
N VAL A 67 -5.99 -13.20 -2.08
CA VAL A 67 -6.42 -13.95 -3.27
C VAL A 67 -5.27 -14.80 -3.80
N LYS A 68 -4.06 -14.22 -3.94
CA LYS A 68 -2.86 -14.96 -4.31
C LYS A 68 -2.64 -16.18 -3.43
N ARG A 69 -2.67 -15.98 -2.11
CA ARG A 69 -2.45 -17.04 -1.12
C ARG A 69 -3.45 -18.19 -1.27
N ARG A 70 -4.70 -17.92 -1.63
CA ARG A 70 -5.70 -18.98 -1.90
C ARG A 70 -5.49 -19.65 -3.25
N PHE A 71 -5.06 -18.91 -4.26
CA PHE A 71 -4.91 -19.41 -5.63
C PHE A 71 -3.68 -20.31 -5.80
N TYR A 72 -2.57 -19.98 -5.12
CA TYR A 72 -1.32 -20.74 -5.19
C TYR A 72 -1.39 -22.23 -4.83
N PRO A 73 -2.06 -22.66 -3.74
CA PRO A 73 -2.17 -24.07 -3.40
C PRO A 73 -3.08 -24.87 -4.35
N GLU A 74 -4.03 -24.23 -5.04
CA GLU A 74 -4.97 -24.90 -5.95
C GLU A 74 -4.44 -24.98 -7.39
N ASN A 75 -3.68 -23.98 -7.85
CA ASN A 75 -3.23 -23.87 -9.25
C ASN A 75 -1.70 -24.00 -9.46
N GLY A 76 -0.92 -24.18 -8.39
CA GLY A 76 0.55 -24.17 -8.43
C GLY A 76 1.11 -22.74 -8.51
N ASP A 77 2.25 -22.49 -7.86
CA ASP A 77 2.84 -21.14 -7.84
C ASP A 77 3.38 -20.75 -9.22
N PRO A 78 2.84 -19.73 -9.94
CA PRO A 78 3.40 -19.24 -11.19
C PRO A 78 4.89 -18.96 -11.13
N LYS A 79 5.46 -18.60 -9.96
CA LYS A 79 6.92 -18.46 -9.83
C LYS A 79 7.66 -19.79 -9.95
N GLU A 80 7.09 -20.89 -9.43
CA GLU A 80 7.65 -22.23 -9.60
C GLU A 80 7.43 -22.77 -11.02
N ILE A 81 6.28 -22.50 -11.63
CA ILE A 81 5.98 -22.90 -13.01
C ILE A 81 6.94 -22.19 -13.98
N GLU A 82 7.16 -20.89 -13.79
CA GLU A 82 8.11 -20.10 -14.58
C GLU A 82 9.56 -20.58 -14.36
N ALA A 83 9.96 -20.86 -13.11
CA ALA A 83 11.27 -21.44 -12.82
C ALA A 83 11.46 -22.84 -13.45
N ARG A 84 10.40 -23.66 -13.49
CA ARG A 84 10.42 -24.95 -14.20
C ARG A 84 10.54 -24.78 -15.70
N ASN A 85 9.78 -23.86 -16.30
CA ASN A 85 9.84 -23.58 -17.74
C ASN A 85 11.23 -23.06 -18.13
N LEU A 86 11.81 -22.12 -17.36
CA LEU A 86 13.17 -21.63 -17.58
C LEU A 86 14.23 -22.75 -17.48
N ARG A 87 14.04 -23.73 -16.59
CA ARG A 87 14.91 -24.91 -16.51
C ARG A 87 14.78 -25.83 -17.72
N LEU A 88 13.60 -25.92 -18.32
CA LEU A 88 13.33 -26.77 -19.48
C LEU A 88 13.86 -26.16 -20.79
N GLU A 89 13.94 -24.84 -20.90
CA GLU A 89 14.51 -24.16 -22.07
C GLU A 89 16.05 -24.15 -22.10
N LEU A 90 16.70 -24.47 -20.98
CA LEU A 90 18.16 -24.52 -20.85
C LEU A 90 18.77 -25.90 -21.13
N HIS A 91 17.97 -26.89 -21.54
CA HIS A 91 18.40 -28.27 -21.78
C HIS A 91 18.12 -28.74 -23.21
#